data_AF-A0A2G2ZS68-F1
#
_entry.id   AF-A0A2G2ZS68-F1
#
_cell.length_a   1.000
_cell.length_b   1.000
_cell.length_c   1.000
_cell.angle_alpha   90.00
_cell.angle_beta   90.00
_cell.angle_gamma   90.00
#
_symmetry.space_group_name_H-M   'P 1'
#
loop_
_entity.id
_entity.type
_entity.pdbx_description
1 polymer ?
#
loop_
_entity_poly.entity_id
_entity_poly.type
_entity_poly.pdbx_seq_one_letter_code
_entity_poly.pdbx_strand_id
1 'polypeptide(L)'
;GNQVSYDEADSILVEAWGGNGGDEWSYKLKSPIKEILINHGQIIDSITFRTINNEQNIIDSPRFGGNGGRRDKVTIEAAPLEYLRGIKGTYGNYGGKMVIKSLSFVTNGKNIYGPFGNKGGDGNPFSLVMKEGGAIVGFHGRCGSYLDAIGVYLQKLTTPTTPQKQDDDQKKVEPNEPLLVEEIEIHEKLDVMKTIVPRSAGPWGGCSGKGWDDGVFSTIKQVQVYMNTISSAISGIQIQYEKKLDKTLFWSQLHGGLGAGNDTIRKIIIDGENEFLIGIEGYYSPVDNNGGHDTIRQIAFYTSKGKYGPYGTEIGNYFSSSAARGKIVGFHGKSGVYLNAIGVHMEYF
;
A
#
# COMPACT_ATOMS: atom_id res chain seq x y z
N GLY A 1 -3.92 28.21 3.86
CA GLY A 1 -4.03 26.86 3.26
C GLY A 1 -3.55 25.84 4.27
N ASN A 2 -3.83 24.55 4.04
CA ASN A 2 -3.44 23.47 4.95
C ASN A 2 -1.90 23.42 5.07
N GLN A 3 -1.39 23.50 6.30
CA GLN A 3 0.05 23.43 6.58
C GLN A 3 0.42 22.04 7.10
N VAL A 4 1.62 21.58 6.76
CA VAL A 4 2.22 20.36 7.30
C VAL A 4 2.90 20.71 8.63
N SER A 5 2.55 20.01 9.71
CA SER A 5 3.30 20.06 10.96
C SER A 5 4.36 18.96 10.96
N TYR A 6 5.51 19.24 11.54
CA TYR A 6 6.59 18.27 11.74
C TYR A 6 6.73 17.87 13.22
N ASP A 7 5.70 18.14 14.02
CA ASP A 7 5.61 17.73 15.43
C ASP A 7 5.29 16.24 15.51
N GLU A 8 5.99 15.53 16.39
CA GLU A 8 6.05 14.06 16.34
C GLU A 8 4.77 13.31 16.75
N ALA A 9 3.77 14.01 17.31
CA ALA A 9 2.67 13.40 18.06
C ALA A 9 1.63 12.65 17.19
N ASP A 10 1.39 13.10 15.96
CA ASP A 10 0.24 12.66 15.13
C ASP A 10 0.65 11.89 13.85
N SER A 11 1.86 11.33 13.81
CA SER A 11 2.36 10.61 12.63
C SER A 11 1.90 9.15 12.57
N ILE A 12 1.25 8.76 11.46
CA ILE A 12 0.85 7.38 11.16
C ILE A 12 2.00 6.65 10.45
N LEU A 13 2.48 5.55 11.03
CA LEU A 13 3.43 4.64 10.40
C LEU A 13 2.75 3.84 9.26
N VAL A 14 3.37 3.80 8.08
CA VAL A 14 3.07 2.82 7.04
C VAL A 14 4.26 1.88 6.91
N GLU A 15 4.01 0.57 6.93
CA GLU A 15 5.03 -0.47 6.82
C GLU A 15 5.97 -0.28 5.62
N ALA A 16 7.20 -0.79 5.77
CA ALA A 16 8.18 -0.75 4.71
C ALA A 16 7.90 -1.80 3.63
N TRP A 17 8.00 -1.38 2.37
CA TRP A 17 8.14 -2.30 1.23
C TRP A 17 9.62 -2.65 1.08
N GLY A 18 9.97 -3.88 0.69
CA GLY A 18 11.36 -4.29 0.50
C GLY A 18 11.68 -5.69 1.02
N GLY A 19 12.95 -5.89 1.38
CA GLY A 19 13.44 -7.12 2.01
C GLY A 19 13.87 -6.92 3.47
N ASN A 20 14.10 -8.04 4.16
CA ASN A 20 14.50 -8.09 5.57
C ASN A 20 16.02 -7.95 5.79
N GLY A 21 16.78 -7.58 4.76
CA GLY A 21 18.22 -7.34 4.86
C GLY A 21 18.56 -6.01 5.53
N GLY A 22 19.85 -5.77 5.78
CA GLY A 22 20.34 -4.53 6.38
C GLY A 22 19.88 -4.27 7.82
N ASP A 23 20.27 -3.12 8.34
CA ASP A 23 19.88 -2.63 9.67
C ASP A 23 18.68 -1.67 9.56
N GLU A 24 17.88 -1.59 10.62
CA GLU A 24 16.71 -0.71 10.68
C GLU A 24 17.11 0.75 10.83
N TRP A 25 16.37 1.64 10.15
CA TRP A 25 16.56 3.08 10.23
C TRP A 25 15.22 3.82 10.23
N SER A 26 15.19 4.98 10.88
CA SER A 26 14.03 5.87 10.90
C SER A 26 14.51 7.33 10.88
N TYR A 27 13.81 8.16 10.10
CA TYR A 27 14.06 9.58 9.96
C TYR A 27 12.75 10.35 9.77
N LYS A 28 12.23 10.91 10.87
CA LYS A 28 11.19 11.94 10.82
C LYS A 28 11.79 13.24 10.30
N LEU A 29 11.13 13.88 9.34
CA LEU A 29 11.53 15.18 8.83
C LEU A 29 11.30 16.23 9.91
N LYS A 30 12.30 17.07 10.19
CA LYS A 30 12.18 18.14 11.22
C LYS A 30 11.63 19.45 10.66
N SER A 31 11.56 19.57 9.34
CA SER A 31 11.08 20.76 8.63
C SER A 31 10.75 20.37 7.17
N PRO A 32 10.20 21.29 6.35
CA PRO A 32 9.85 21.02 4.95
C PRO A 32 11.02 20.45 4.14
N ILE A 33 10.75 19.38 3.39
CA ILE A 33 11.76 18.74 2.54
C ILE A 33 12.05 19.60 1.31
N LYS A 34 13.32 19.92 1.09
CA LYS A 34 13.82 20.73 -0.03
C LYS A 34 14.48 19.86 -1.11
N GLU A 35 15.26 18.86 -0.72
CA GLU A 35 15.91 17.95 -1.67
C GLU A 35 15.82 16.48 -1.22
N ILE A 36 15.79 15.56 -2.20
CA ILE A 36 16.03 14.13 -2.01
C ILE A 36 17.20 13.75 -2.90
N LEU A 37 18.25 13.18 -2.32
CA LEU A 37 19.39 12.61 -3.04
C LEU A 37 19.18 11.11 -3.16
N ILE A 38 19.17 10.59 -4.38
CA ILE A 38 19.05 9.15 -4.65
C ILE A 38 20.31 8.71 -5.37
N ASN A 39 21.07 7.82 -4.74
CA ASN A 39 22.16 7.08 -5.37
C ASN A 39 21.57 5.76 -5.93
N HIS A 40 21.70 5.52 -7.24
CA HIS A 40 21.09 4.36 -7.89
C HIS A 40 21.79 3.92 -9.18
N GLY A 41 21.47 2.69 -9.59
CA GLY A 41 21.85 2.12 -10.88
C GLY A 41 20.79 1.15 -11.37
N GLN A 42 21.06 -0.15 -11.26
CA GLN A 42 20.05 -1.21 -11.44
C GLN A 42 19.15 -1.39 -10.21
N ILE A 43 19.53 -0.82 -9.06
CA ILE A 43 18.78 -0.79 -7.81
C ILE A 43 18.95 0.58 -7.15
N ILE A 44 18.31 0.81 -6.00
CA ILE A 44 18.59 1.98 -5.15
C ILE A 44 19.71 1.64 -4.17
N ASP A 45 20.89 2.23 -4.39
CA ASP A 45 22.06 2.03 -3.54
C ASP A 45 21.91 2.77 -2.20
N SER A 46 21.47 4.03 -2.22
CA SER A 46 21.17 4.78 -0.99
C SER A 46 20.25 5.99 -1.21
N ILE A 47 19.62 6.45 -0.14
CA ILE A 47 18.82 7.68 -0.09
C ILE A 47 19.32 8.64 0.99
N THR A 48 19.14 9.95 0.78
CA THR A 48 19.41 11.01 1.77
C THR A 48 18.39 12.14 1.58
N PHE A 49 17.88 12.69 2.67
CA PHE A 49 16.86 13.73 2.68
C PHE A 49 17.46 15.05 3.16
N ARG A 50 17.03 16.16 2.57
CA ARG A 50 17.44 17.50 2.98
C ARG A 50 16.23 18.35 3.27
N THR A 51 16.15 18.88 4.48
CA THR A 51 15.07 19.80 4.87
C THR A 51 15.60 21.22 5.00
N ILE A 52 14.71 22.20 4.82
CA ILE A 52 15.03 23.62 5.01
C ILE A 52 14.31 24.12 6.26
N ASN A 53 15.00 24.75 7.20
CA ASN A 53 14.38 25.32 8.41
C ASN A 53 13.88 26.75 8.16
N ASN A 54 13.24 27.36 9.16
CA ASN A 54 12.69 28.72 9.07
C ASN A 54 13.78 29.81 8.87
N GLU A 55 15.03 29.51 9.18
CA GLU A 55 16.21 30.38 9.02
C GLU A 55 16.90 30.16 7.67
N GLN A 56 16.30 29.37 6.76
CA GLN A 56 16.85 28.93 5.47
C GLN A 56 18.10 28.03 5.56
N ASN A 57 18.43 27.53 6.74
CA ASN A 57 19.50 26.54 6.92
C ASN A 57 19.07 25.17 6.37
N ILE A 58 19.96 24.53 5.61
CA ILE A 58 19.77 23.17 5.08
C ILE A 58 20.22 22.15 6.13
N ILE A 59 19.36 21.17 6.41
CA ILE A 59 19.62 20.08 7.34
C ILE A 59 19.61 18.76 6.56
N ASP A 60 20.77 18.12 6.48
CA ASP A 60 20.94 16.80 5.83
C ASP A 60 20.63 15.67 6.82
N SER A 61 19.89 14.65 6.37
CA SER A 61 19.77 13.37 7.07
C SER A 61 21.07 12.57 6.99
N PRO A 62 21.23 11.52 7.80
CA PRO A 62 22.17 10.44 7.47
C PRO A 62 21.90 9.87 6.08
N ARG A 63 22.90 9.23 5.48
CA ARG A 63 22.71 8.38 4.30
C ARG A 63 22.16 7.02 4.75
N PHE A 64 21.09 6.55 4.10
CA PHE A 64 20.53 5.22 4.31
C PHE A 64 20.85 4.35 3.09
N GLY A 65 21.77 3.40 3.25
CA GLY A 65 22.30 2.55 2.18
C GLY A 65 23.76 2.82 1.81
N GLY A 66 24.26 2.15 0.77
CA GLY A 66 25.66 2.10 0.41
C GLY A 66 26.21 3.30 -0.40
N ASN A 67 27.46 3.17 -0.83
CA ASN A 67 28.18 4.20 -1.58
C ASN A 67 28.11 4.04 -3.12
N GLY A 68 27.39 3.03 -3.61
CA GLY A 68 27.24 2.74 -5.04
C GLY A 68 26.32 3.71 -5.79
N GLY A 69 26.07 3.38 -7.06
CA GLY A 69 25.15 4.11 -7.94
C GLY A 69 25.64 5.50 -8.39
N ARG A 70 24.99 6.02 -9.44
CA ARG A 70 25.06 7.44 -9.80
C ARG A 70 24.06 8.22 -8.95
N ARG A 71 24.39 9.47 -8.61
CA ARG A 71 23.50 10.34 -7.82
C ARG A 71 22.60 11.16 -8.74
N ASP A 72 21.29 10.97 -8.62
CA ASP A 72 20.28 11.93 -9.09
C ASP A 72 19.73 12.72 -7.89
N LYS A 73 19.13 13.89 -8.17
CA LYS A 73 18.54 14.79 -7.18
C LYS A 73 17.12 15.16 -7.55
N VAL A 74 16.22 15.10 -6.56
CA VAL A 74 14.90 15.73 -6.58
C VAL A 74 15.01 17.06 -5.85
N THR A 75 14.58 18.16 -6.46
CA THR A 75 14.40 19.45 -5.78
C THR A 75 12.91 19.77 -5.70
N ILE A 76 12.43 20.10 -4.50
CA ILE A 76 11.08 20.61 -4.26
C ILE A 76 11.16 22.13 -4.29
N GLU A 77 10.76 22.75 -5.40
CA GLU A 77 11.05 24.18 -5.57
C GLU A 77 10.16 25.07 -4.73
N ALA A 78 8.85 24.79 -4.68
CA ALA A 78 7.88 25.60 -3.95
C ALA A 78 7.69 25.18 -2.47
N ALA A 79 8.68 24.53 -1.83
CA ALA A 79 8.62 24.26 -0.40
C ALA A 79 8.48 25.59 0.41
N PRO A 80 7.57 25.69 1.42
CA PRO A 80 6.76 24.62 2.02
C PRO A 80 5.38 24.38 1.39
N LEU A 81 4.99 25.14 0.36
CA LEU A 81 3.69 25.00 -0.31
C LEU A 81 3.61 23.70 -1.13
N GLU A 82 4.72 23.27 -1.71
CA GLU A 82 4.88 21.93 -2.28
C GLU A 82 5.45 20.96 -1.24
N TYR A 83 4.77 19.84 -1.05
CA TYR A 83 5.13 18.78 -0.12
C TYR A 83 4.85 17.40 -0.72
N LEU A 84 5.55 16.39 -0.20
CA LEU A 84 5.35 15.00 -0.58
C LEU A 84 4.00 14.47 -0.04
N ARG A 85 3.21 13.85 -0.91
CA ARG A 85 1.95 13.14 -0.55
C ARG A 85 1.93 11.68 -0.96
N GLY A 86 3.01 11.20 -1.59
CA GLY A 86 3.07 9.83 -2.07
C GLY A 86 4.45 9.38 -2.51
N ILE A 87 4.61 8.07 -2.53
CA ILE A 87 5.81 7.33 -2.94
C ILE A 87 5.35 6.15 -3.80
N LYS A 88 6.12 5.82 -4.82
CA LYS A 88 5.94 4.64 -5.67
C LYS A 88 7.29 3.98 -5.90
N GLY A 89 7.30 2.73 -6.31
CA GLY A 89 8.54 2.07 -6.67
C GLY A 89 8.36 0.60 -7.01
N THR A 90 9.48 -0.11 -7.10
CA THR A 90 9.55 -1.57 -7.17
C THR A 90 10.60 -2.07 -6.19
N TYR A 91 10.40 -3.26 -5.64
CA TYR A 91 11.39 -3.98 -4.84
C TYR A 91 11.51 -5.42 -5.36
N GLY A 92 12.65 -6.08 -5.16
CA GLY A 92 12.88 -7.40 -5.73
C GLY A 92 14.28 -7.94 -5.53
N ASN A 93 14.50 -9.15 -6.01
CA ASN A 93 15.79 -9.83 -5.91
C ASN A 93 16.86 -9.11 -6.76
N TYR A 94 18.00 -8.87 -6.14
CA TYR A 94 19.26 -8.45 -6.73
C TYR A 94 20.41 -9.21 -6.04
N GLY A 95 21.08 -10.12 -6.77
CA GLY A 95 22.20 -10.90 -6.23
C GLY A 95 21.86 -11.78 -5.02
N GLY A 96 20.63 -12.26 -4.91
CA GLY A 96 20.14 -13.06 -3.76
C GLY A 96 19.59 -12.22 -2.61
N LYS A 97 19.61 -10.88 -2.71
CA LYS A 97 19.06 -9.96 -1.69
C LYS A 97 17.78 -9.30 -2.20
N MET A 98 16.76 -9.22 -1.37
CA MET A 98 15.55 -8.44 -1.65
C MET A 98 15.79 -6.97 -1.30
N VAL A 99 15.76 -6.08 -2.30
CA VAL A 99 16.09 -4.66 -2.16
C VAL A 99 15.14 -3.76 -2.94
N ILE A 100 15.13 -2.46 -2.65
CA ILE A 100 14.43 -1.45 -3.46
C ILE A 100 15.12 -1.31 -4.82
N LYS A 101 14.37 -1.53 -5.89
CA LYS A 101 14.87 -1.50 -7.28
C LYS A 101 14.55 -0.19 -7.99
N SER A 102 13.43 0.44 -7.65
CA SER A 102 13.09 1.77 -8.17
C SER A 102 12.29 2.63 -7.18
N LEU A 103 12.37 3.95 -7.33
CA LEU A 103 11.63 4.94 -6.54
C LEU A 103 11.11 6.10 -7.38
N SER A 104 9.90 6.55 -7.07
CA SER A 104 9.32 7.81 -7.52
C SER A 104 8.61 8.53 -6.39
N PHE A 105 8.69 9.86 -6.35
CA PHE A 105 8.05 10.71 -5.34
C PHE A 105 6.93 11.54 -5.95
N VAL A 106 5.82 11.70 -5.24
CA VAL A 106 4.62 12.41 -5.71
C VAL A 106 4.31 13.58 -4.79
N THR A 107 4.22 14.79 -5.32
CA THR A 107 3.85 15.99 -4.55
C THR A 107 2.37 16.33 -4.66
N ASN A 108 1.88 17.18 -3.76
CA ASN A 108 0.55 17.78 -3.83
C ASN A 108 0.28 18.50 -5.18
N GLY A 109 1.31 19.12 -5.76
CA GLY A 109 1.28 19.76 -7.09
C GLY A 109 1.06 18.82 -8.29
N LYS A 110 0.88 17.50 -8.07
CA LYS A 110 0.81 16.45 -9.11
C LYS A 110 2.12 16.17 -9.85
N ASN A 111 3.23 16.81 -9.46
CA ASN A 111 4.55 16.45 -9.96
C ASN A 111 4.90 15.01 -9.52
N ILE A 112 5.53 14.26 -10.43
CA ILE A 112 6.08 12.92 -10.18
C ILE A 112 7.56 12.96 -10.53
N TYR A 113 8.41 12.76 -9.53
CA TYR A 113 9.86 12.73 -9.69
C TYR A 113 10.33 11.29 -9.71
N GLY A 114 10.89 10.83 -10.83
CA GLY A 114 11.33 9.45 -11.03
C GLY A 114 10.76 8.83 -12.33
N PRO A 115 10.89 7.51 -12.54
CA PRO A 115 11.54 6.55 -11.65
C PRO A 115 13.07 6.69 -11.65
N PHE A 116 13.63 6.65 -10.44
CA PHE A 116 15.04 6.38 -10.17
C PHE A 116 15.22 4.87 -9.99
N GLY A 117 16.43 4.34 -10.21
CA GLY A 117 16.73 2.91 -10.23
C GLY A 117 16.38 2.25 -11.58
N ASN A 118 16.00 0.96 -11.55
CA ASN A 118 15.73 0.23 -12.79
C ASN A 118 14.44 0.72 -13.49
N LYS A 119 14.60 1.24 -14.70
CA LYS A 119 13.48 1.65 -15.57
C LYS A 119 12.79 0.45 -16.25
N GLY A 120 13.38 -0.74 -16.22
CA GLY A 120 12.89 -1.95 -16.88
C GLY A 120 11.68 -2.63 -16.22
N GLY A 121 11.21 -2.14 -15.06
CA GLY A 121 9.98 -2.63 -14.42
C GLY A 121 10.07 -4.03 -13.80
N ASP A 122 11.27 -4.51 -13.46
CA ASP A 122 11.45 -5.77 -12.77
C ASP A 122 11.26 -5.66 -11.25
N GLY A 123 10.70 -6.70 -10.63
CA GLY A 123 10.33 -6.73 -9.21
C GLY A 123 8.84 -6.52 -8.95
N ASN A 124 8.49 -6.51 -7.66
CA ASN A 124 7.15 -6.29 -7.14
C ASN A 124 6.90 -4.78 -7.01
N PRO A 125 5.86 -4.21 -7.64
CA PRO A 125 5.55 -2.80 -7.53
C PRO A 125 4.90 -2.45 -6.20
N PHE A 126 5.09 -1.21 -5.74
CA PHE A 126 4.36 -0.61 -4.63
C PHE A 126 3.98 0.85 -4.97
N SER A 127 2.87 1.31 -4.40
CA SER A 127 2.39 2.68 -4.61
C SER A 127 1.50 3.12 -3.45
N LEU A 128 1.86 4.24 -2.83
CA LEU A 128 1.05 4.96 -1.87
C LEU A 128 0.93 6.41 -2.32
N VAL A 129 -0.29 6.87 -2.60
CA VAL A 129 -0.58 8.28 -2.89
C VAL A 129 -1.81 8.69 -2.08
N MET A 130 -1.67 9.72 -1.25
CA MET A 130 -2.77 10.22 -0.44
C MET A 130 -3.75 11.05 -1.30
N LYS A 131 -5.05 10.97 -0.99
CA LYS A 131 -6.03 11.99 -1.39
C LYS A 131 -5.67 13.32 -0.69
N GLU A 132 -6.35 14.41 -1.05
CA GLU A 132 -6.08 15.73 -0.47
C GLU A 132 -6.17 15.74 1.08
N GLY A 133 -5.35 16.57 1.73
CA GLY A 133 -5.27 16.62 3.20
C GLY A 133 -4.31 15.61 3.83
N GLY A 134 -3.27 15.17 3.12
CA GLY A 134 -2.27 14.23 3.64
C GLY A 134 -0.85 14.49 3.13
N ALA A 135 0.14 14.37 4.01
CA ALA A 135 1.56 14.56 3.70
C ALA A 135 2.44 13.42 4.23
N ILE A 136 3.58 13.18 3.57
CA ILE A 136 4.68 12.38 4.10
C ILE A 136 5.56 13.29 4.96
N VAL A 137 5.70 12.94 6.24
CA VAL A 137 6.46 13.68 7.26
C VAL A 137 7.71 12.94 7.74
N GLY A 138 8.03 11.79 7.14
CA GLY A 138 9.20 11.01 7.50
C GLY A 138 9.32 9.74 6.68
N PHE A 139 10.46 9.09 6.82
CA PHE A 139 10.79 7.82 6.18
C PHE A 139 11.39 6.86 7.20
N HIS A 140 11.28 5.58 6.94
CA HIS A 140 11.96 4.52 7.69
C HIS A 140 12.23 3.34 6.76
N GLY A 141 12.88 2.30 7.26
CA GLY A 141 13.02 1.05 6.54
C GLY A 141 14.26 0.28 7.00
N ARG A 142 14.92 -0.38 6.05
CA ARG A 142 16.14 -1.12 6.29
C ARG A 142 17.21 -0.78 5.25
N CYS A 143 18.48 -0.76 5.65
CA CYS A 143 19.58 -0.52 4.71
C CYS A 143 20.90 -1.14 5.16
N GLY A 144 21.72 -1.52 4.20
CA GLY A 144 23.09 -1.96 4.41
C GLY A 144 23.95 -1.55 3.22
N SER A 145 24.39 -2.53 2.41
CA SER A 145 25.08 -2.26 1.14
C SER A 145 24.19 -1.53 0.12
N TYR A 146 22.87 -1.66 0.26
CA TYR A 146 21.83 -1.09 -0.60
C TYR A 146 20.70 -0.51 0.27
N LEU A 147 19.66 0.03 -0.36
CA LEU A 147 18.39 0.27 0.32
C LEU A 147 17.55 -1.01 0.28
N ASP A 148 17.59 -1.79 1.36
CA ASP A 148 16.89 -3.09 1.47
C ASP A 148 15.37 -2.90 1.55
N ALA A 149 14.89 -1.92 2.34
CA ALA A 149 13.46 -1.59 2.46
C ALA A 149 13.21 -0.10 2.74
N ILE A 150 12.02 0.39 2.38
CA ILE A 150 11.57 1.76 2.66
C ILE A 150 10.07 1.82 2.96
N GLY A 151 9.70 2.54 4.01
CA GLY A 151 8.35 2.93 4.40
C GLY A 151 8.27 4.42 4.73
N VAL A 152 7.09 4.89 5.12
CA VAL A 152 6.83 6.33 5.36
C VAL A 152 6.06 6.60 6.64
N TYR A 153 6.30 7.77 7.22
CA TYR A 153 5.43 8.38 8.23
C TYR A 153 4.50 9.39 7.54
N LEU A 154 3.20 9.29 7.80
CA LEU A 154 2.17 10.15 7.23
C LEU A 154 1.57 11.07 8.30
N GLN A 155 1.16 12.28 7.91
CA GLN A 155 0.33 13.15 8.73
C GLN A 155 -0.96 13.51 7.98
N LYS A 156 -2.08 13.55 8.71
CA LYS A 156 -3.34 14.12 8.22
C LYS A 156 -3.31 15.63 8.44
N LEU A 157 -3.47 16.39 7.36
CA LEU A 157 -3.48 17.85 7.42
C LEU A 157 -4.86 18.32 7.86
N THR A 158 -4.95 19.05 8.96
CA THR A 158 -6.16 19.74 9.36
C THR A 158 -6.42 20.93 8.43
N THR A 159 -7.63 21.05 7.92
CA THR A 159 -8.11 22.33 7.38
C THR A 159 -8.17 23.34 8.54
N PRO A 160 -7.71 24.59 8.36
CA PRO A 160 -7.84 25.60 9.40
C PRO A 160 -9.32 25.85 9.68
N THR A 161 -9.79 25.45 10.87
CA THR A 161 -11.14 25.76 11.34
C THR A 161 -11.24 27.26 11.55
N THR A 162 -12.01 27.94 10.70
CA THR A 162 -12.42 29.33 10.96
C THR A 162 -13.11 29.36 12.34
N PRO A 163 -12.69 30.22 13.28
CA PRO A 163 -13.36 30.31 14.58
C PRO A 163 -14.85 30.62 14.38
N GLN A 164 -15.72 29.75 14.89
CA GLN A 164 -17.15 30.06 14.95
C GLN A 164 -17.32 31.29 15.86
N LYS A 165 -17.78 32.39 15.27
CA LYS A 165 -18.25 33.53 16.07
C LYS A 165 -19.49 33.08 16.84
N GLN A 166 -19.56 33.44 18.11
CA GLN A 166 -20.76 33.26 18.91
C GLN A 166 -21.89 34.13 18.33
N ASP A 167 -23.09 33.58 18.27
CA ASP A 167 -24.30 34.31 17.88
C ASP A 167 -24.70 35.30 18.99
N ASP A 168 -25.13 36.50 18.57
CA ASP A 168 -25.94 37.42 19.36
C ASP A 168 -26.98 38.07 18.40
N ASP A 169 -28.24 38.16 18.83
CA ASP A 169 -29.41 38.45 18.00
C ASP A 169 -29.49 39.89 17.44
N GLN A 170 -30.11 40.08 16.25
CA GLN A 170 -31.47 40.69 16.10
C GLN A 170 -31.92 41.00 14.63
N LYS A 171 -33.26 40.96 14.43
CA LYS A 171 -34.06 40.89 13.17
C LYS A 171 -34.17 42.16 12.29
N LYS A 172 -34.31 41.97 10.95
CA LYS A 172 -35.50 42.27 10.07
C LYS A 172 -35.15 42.12 8.56
N VAL A 173 -35.82 41.29 7.73
CA VAL A 173 -37.10 41.52 6.99
C VAL A 173 -36.97 42.57 5.86
N GLU A 174 -37.32 42.41 4.55
CA GLU A 174 -37.84 41.35 3.63
C GLU A 174 -37.88 41.96 2.15
N PRO A 175 -38.36 41.34 1.04
CA PRO A 175 -38.35 39.95 0.52
C PRO A 175 -38.00 39.78 -1.01
N ASN A 176 -37.75 38.53 -1.43
CA ASN A 176 -37.98 37.87 -2.75
C ASN A 176 -37.69 38.53 -4.13
N GLU A 177 -36.90 37.80 -4.93
CA GLU A 177 -37.19 37.52 -6.35
C GLU A 177 -36.78 36.04 -6.66
N PRO A 178 -37.53 35.25 -7.45
CA PRO A 178 -37.30 33.80 -7.54
C PRO A 178 -36.39 33.38 -8.71
N LEU A 179 -35.42 32.50 -8.43
CA LEU A 179 -34.66 31.76 -9.45
C LEU A 179 -35.00 30.27 -9.38
N LEU A 180 -35.84 29.83 -10.31
CA LEU A 180 -35.97 28.42 -10.69
C LEU A 180 -34.90 28.09 -11.73
N VAL A 181 -33.91 27.25 -11.40
CA VAL A 181 -33.56 26.04 -12.19
C VAL A 181 -32.55 25.11 -11.47
N GLU A 182 -32.72 23.80 -11.69
CA GLU A 182 -31.68 22.75 -11.68
C GLU A 182 -30.99 22.31 -10.35
N GLU A 183 -31.75 22.02 -9.29
CA GLU A 183 -31.21 21.26 -8.13
C GLU A 183 -31.14 19.72 -8.33
N ILE A 184 -31.67 19.17 -9.43
CA ILE A 184 -31.92 17.72 -9.55
C ILE A 184 -30.72 16.92 -10.07
N GLU A 185 -29.77 17.53 -10.81
CA GLU A 185 -28.64 16.78 -11.43
C GLU A 185 -27.38 16.64 -10.54
N ILE A 186 -27.36 17.26 -9.36
CA ILE A 186 -26.16 17.34 -8.51
C ILE A 186 -26.03 16.11 -7.58
N HIS A 187 -27.14 15.52 -7.15
CA HIS A 187 -27.12 14.42 -6.18
C HIS A 187 -26.58 13.10 -6.77
N GLU A 188 -26.88 12.78 -8.03
CA GLU A 188 -26.33 11.56 -8.67
C GLU A 188 -24.81 11.64 -8.85
N LYS A 189 -24.26 12.81 -9.22
CA LYS A 189 -22.81 13.01 -9.37
C LYS A 189 -22.07 12.93 -8.03
N LEU A 190 -22.72 13.27 -6.91
CA LEU A 190 -22.09 13.23 -5.59
C LEU A 190 -21.96 11.80 -5.02
N ASP A 191 -22.92 10.91 -5.29
CA ASP A 191 -22.83 9.50 -4.87
C ASP A 191 -21.84 8.68 -5.72
N VAL A 192 -21.58 9.08 -6.98
CA VAL A 192 -20.48 8.51 -7.78
C VAL A 192 -19.10 8.85 -7.18
N MET A 193 -18.95 10.02 -6.53
CA MET A 193 -17.70 10.46 -5.92
C MET A 193 -17.41 9.83 -4.53
N LYS A 194 -18.34 9.09 -3.92
CA LYS A 194 -18.10 8.29 -2.71
C LYS A 194 -17.36 6.96 -2.96
N THR A 195 -16.58 6.88 -4.03
CA THR A 195 -15.61 5.79 -4.22
C THR A 195 -14.42 5.98 -3.27
N ILE A 196 -14.53 5.37 -2.08
CA ILE A 196 -13.36 4.97 -1.30
C ILE A 196 -12.54 4.07 -2.21
N VAL A 197 -11.35 4.54 -2.62
CA VAL A 197 -10.42 3.74 -3.42
C VAL A 197 -9.69 2.86 -2.41
N PRO A 198 -9.88 1.53 -2.42
CA PRO A 198 -9.22 0.66 -1.46
C PRO A 198 -7.71 0.75 -1.66
N ARG A 199 -6.93 0.76 -0.56
CA ARG A 199 -5.46 0.72 -0.71
C ARG A 199 -5.05 -0.73 -0.87
N SER A 200 -4.33 -1.02 -1.94
CA SER A 200 -3.78 -2.35 -2.21
C SER A 200 -2.53 -2.57 -1.35
N ALA A 201 -2.47 -3.68 -0.62
CA ALA A 201 -1.32 -4.12 0.16
C ALA A 201 -0.78 -5.43 -0.43
N GLY A 202 0.55 -5.51 -0.57
CA GLY A 202 1.20 -6.56 -1.35
C GLY A 202 1.26 -6.23 -2.86
N PRO A 203 1.36 -7.23 -3.76
CA PRO A 203 1.32 -8.65 -3.45
C PRO A 203 2.66 -9.11 -2.84
N TRP A 204 2.60 -9.97 -1.82
CA TRP A 204 3.74 -10.66 -1.24
C TRP A 204 3.92 -12.01 -1.92
N GLY A 205 5.17 -12.41 -2.16
CA GLY A 205 5.51 -13.62 -2.90
C GLY A 205 6.37 -13.36 -4.14
N GLY A 206 6.30 -14.29 -5.09
CA GLY A 206 7.16 -14.35 -6.26
C GLY A 206 6.76 -13.45 -7.43
N CYS A 207 7.78 -12.97 -8.16
CA CYS A 207 7.60 -12.19 -9.39
C CYS A 207 7.11 -13.03 -10.59
N SER A 208 7.05 -14.35 -10.49
CA SER A 208 6.61 -15.27 -11.56
C SER A 208 5.08 -15.39 -11.65
N GLY A 209 4.59 -16.10 -12.66
CA GLY A 209 3.16 -16.30 -12.89
C GLY A 209 2.45 -15.13 -13.57
N LYS A 210 1.22 -15.38 -14.03
CA LYS A 210 0.33 -14.38 -14.63
C LYS A 210 -0.24 -13.51 -13.52
N GLY A 211 -0.19 -12.19 -13.70
CA GLY A 211 -0.86 -11.24 -12.79
C GLY A 211 -2.37 -11.32 -12.91
N TRP A 212 -3.06 -11.18 -11.77
CA TRP A 212 -4.51 -11.14 -11.66
C TRP A 212 -4.93 -10.13 -10.60
N ASP A 213 -6.13 -9.59 -10.77
CA ASP A 213 -6.80 -8.69 -9.83
C ASP A 213 -8.29 -8.94 -9.98
N ASP A 214 -8.97 -9.33 -8.90
CA ASP A 214 -10.42 -9.54 -8.93
C ASP A 214 -11.18 -8.20 -8.93
N GLY A 215 -10.54 -7.10 -8.52
CA GLY A 215 -11.21 -5.84 -8.22
C GLY A 215 -11.74 -5.77 -6.79
N VAL A 216 -12.76 -4.94 -6.56
CA VAL A 216 -13.23 -4.57 -5.23
C VAL A 216 -14.75 -4.73 -5.10
N PHE A 217 -15.20 -5.33 -4.00
CA PHE A 217 -16.58 -5.81 -3.79
C PHE A 217 -17.12 -5.43 -2.42
N SER A 218 -18.44 -5.53 -2.20
CA SER A 218 -19.03 -5.07 -0.93
C SER A 218 -18.68 -5.97 0.25
N THR A 219 -18.72 -7.28 0.02
CA THR A 219 -18.53 -8.31 1.03
C THR A 219 -17.87 -9.55 0.41
N ILE A 220 -17.00 -10.21 1.17
CA ILE A 220 -16.46 -11.54 0.85
C ILE A 220 -17.23 -12.55 1.71
N LYS A 221 -17.86 -13.55 1.09
CA LYS A 221 -18.65 -14.58 1.80
C LYS A 221 -17.87 -15.86 2.06
N GLN A 222 -16.98 -16.23 1.14
CA GLN A 222 -16.19 -17.45 1.29
C GLN A 222 -14.82 -17.30 0.64
N VAL A 223 -13.81 -17.90 1.27
CA VAL A 223 -12.48 -18.11 0.67
C VAL A 223 -12.20 -19.62 0.64
N GLN A 224 -11.73 -20.12 -0.51
CA GLN A 224 -11.25 -21.48 -0.68
C GLN A 224 -9.74 -21.46 -0.90
N VAL A 225 -9.01 -22.12 -0.01
CA VAL A 225 -7.54 -22.28 -0.09
C VAL A 225 -7.25 -23.70 -0.56
N TYR A 226 -6.50 -23.83 -1.64
CA TYR A 226 -6.08 -25.11 -2.22
C TYR A 226 -4.62 -25.35 -1.80
N MET A 227 -4.37 -26.48 -1.14
CA MET A 227 -3.05 -26.83 -0.59
C MET A 227 -2.53 -28.10 -1.23
N ASN A 228 -1.36 -28.04 -1.85
CA ASN A 228 -0.64 -29.22 -2.30
C ASN A 228 0.30 -29.69 -1.19
N THR A 229 -0.03 -30.80 -0.55
CA THR A 229 0.75 -31.34 0.59
C THR A 229 2.09 -31.93 0.16
N ILE A 230 2.21 -32.41 -1.09
CA ILE A 230 3.43 -33.01 -1.62
C ILE A 230 4.51 -31.94 -1.83
N SER A 231 4.15 -30.80 -2.42
CA SER A 231 5.08 -29.68 -2.62
C SER A 231 5.09 -28.64 -1.48
N SER A 232 4.32 -28.88 -0.41
CA SER A 232 4.14 -27.96 0.73
C SER A 232 3.79 -26.53 0.29
N ALA A 233 2.91 -26.39 -0.71
CA ALA A 233 2.59 -25.13 -1.36
C ALA A 233 1.07 -24.85 -1.38
N ILE A 234 0.70 -23.57 -1.34
CA ILE A 234 -0.65 -23.13 -1.70
C ILE A 234 -0.74 -23.17 -3.23
N SER A 235 -1.49 -24.13 -3.76
CA SER A 235 -1.65 -24.31 -5.20
C SER A 235 -2.59 -23.29 -5.81
N GLY A 236 -3.56 -22.79 -5.05
CA GLY A 236 -4.43 -21.73 -5.52
C GLY A 236 -5.37 -21.18 -4.46
N ILE A 237 -6.09 -20.12 -4.84
CA ILE A 237 -7.14 -19.50 -4.04
C ILE A 237 -8.35 -19.18 -4.93
N GLN A 238 -9.55 -19.34 -4.39
CA GLN A 238 -10.79 -18.91 -5.03
C GLN A 238 -11.71 -18.23 -4.01
N ILE A 239 -12.31 -17.11 -4.39
CA ILE A 239 -13.05 -16.24 -3.48
C ILE A 239 -14.49 -16.07 -3.98
N GLN A 240 -15.46 -16.10 -3.06
CA GLN A 240 -16.85 -15.78 -3.34
C GLN A 240 -17.16 -14.36 -2.86
N TYR A 241 -17.53 -13.50 -3.80
CA TYR A 241 -17.84 -12.09 -3.55
C TYR A 241 -19.34 -11.83 -3.65
N GLU A 242 -19.81 -10.83 -2.91
CA GLU A 242 -21.12 -10.22 -3.03
C GLU A 242 -21.01 -8.86 -3.75
N LYS A 243 -21.82 -8.64 -4.78
CA LYS A 243 -21.86 -7.34 -5.48
C LYS A 243 -22.65 -6.30 -4.67
N LYS A 244 -22.20 -5.04 -4.75
CA LYS A 244 -22.79 -3.92 -4.01
C LYS A 244 -24.24 -3.59 -4.40
N LEU A 245 -24.59 -3.69 -5.68
CA LEU A 245 -25.86 -3.17 -6.22
C LEU A 245 -27.02 -4.17 -6.14
N ASP A 246 -26.78 -5.42 -6.56
CA ASP A 246 -27.81 -6.47 -6.72
C ASP A 246 -27.75 -7.57 -5.64
N LYS A 247 -26.76 -7.50 -4.73
CA LYS A 247 -26.47 -8.51 -3.69
C LYS A 247 -26.24 -9.94 -4.23
N THR A 248 -25.96 -10.09 -5.52
CA THR A 248 -25.67 -11.39 -6.12
C THR A 248 -24.31 -11.93 -5.68
N LEU A 249 -24.25 -13.24 -5.45
CA LEU A 249 -23.03 -13.97 -5.13
C LEU A 249 -22.41 -14.55 -6.41
N PHE A 250 -21.10 -14.41 -6.57
CA PHE A 250 -20.35 -15.02 -7.66
C PHE A 250 -18.95 -15.43 -7.21
N TRP A 251 -18.36 -16.37 -7.94
CA TRP A 251 -17.00 -16.86 -7.68
C TRP A 251 -15.98 -16.14 -8.56
N SER A 252 -14.80 -15.85 -7.98
CA SER A 252 -13.60 -15.49 -8.72
C SER A 252 -13.18 -16.60 -9.68
N GLN A 253 -12.27 -16.27 -10.61
CA GLN A 253 -11.46 -17.30 -11.25
C GLN A 253 -10.63 -18.04 -10.18
N LEU A 254 -10.26 -19.29 -10.44
CA LEU A 254 -9.30 -20.00 -9.59
C LEU A 254 -7.90 -19.44 -9.86
N HIS A 255 -7.31 -18.80 -8.87
CA HIS A 255 -5.99 -18.17 -9.00
C HIS A 255 -4.90 -19.18 -8.64
N GLY A 256 -4.54 -20.01 -9.63
CA GLY A 256 -3.61 -21.14 -9.50
C GLY A 256 -4.30 -22.47 -9.88
N GLY A 257 -3.93 -23.56 -9.21
CA GLY A 257 -4.76 -24.78 -9.14
C GLY A 257 -4.65 -25.76 -10.31
N LEU A 258 -3.47 -25.87 -10.95
CA LEU A 258 -3.18 -26.93 -11.95
C LEU A 258 -1.95 -27.77 -11.59
N GLY A 259 -1.77 -28.06 -10.30
CA GLY A 259 -0.70 -28.90 -9.77
C GLY A 259 -1.16 -30.32 -9.39
N ALA A 260 -0.83 -31.31 -10.23
CA ALA A 260 -0.79 -32.75 -9.91
C ALA A 260 -2.03 -33.46 -9.30
N GLY A 261 -3.16 -32.79 -9.09
CA GLY A 261 -4.48 -33.43 -8.84
C GLY A 261 -4.77 -33.93 -7.42
N ASN A 262 -3.95 -33.59 -6.42
CA ASN A 262 -4.08 -34.05 -5.02
C ASN A 262 -4.30 -32.92 -4.00
N ASP A 263 -4.91 -31.81 -4.42
CA ASP A 263 -5.02 -30.62 -3.58
C ASP A 263 -6.07 -30.76 -2.47
N THR A 264 -5.64 -30.48 -1.24
CA THR A 264 -6.52 -30.41 -0.06
C THR A 264 -7.15 -29.04 0.02
N ILE A 265 -8.48 -28.97 -0.07
CA ILE A 265 -9.23 -27.71 0.00
C ILE A 265 -9.59 -27.37 1.45
N ARG A 266 -9.45 -26.09 1.82
CA ARG A 266 -9.97 -25.51 3.07
C ARG A 266 -10.94 -24.39 2.72
N LYS A 267 -12.13 -24.43 3.33
CA LYS A 267 -13.21 -23.45 3.13
C LYS A 267 -13.32 -22.57 4.37
N ILE A 268 -13.20 -21.27 4.17
CA ILE A 268 -13.40 -20.24 5.18
C ILE A 268 -14.73 -19.57 4.84
N ILE A 269 -15.73 -19.72 5.69
CA ILE A 269 -17.04 -19.09 5.53
C ILE A 269 -17.06 -17.86 6.43
N ILE A 270 -17.41 -16.71 5.86
CA ILE A 270 -17.43 -15.41 6.52
C ILE A 270 -18.88 -14.96 6.66
N ASP A 271 -19.34 -14.84 7.91
CA ASP A 271 -20.68 -14.38 8.27
C ASP A 271 -20.84 -12.88 7.98
N GLY A 272 -21.06 -12.54 6.71
CA GLY A 272 -20.92 -11.18 6.17
C GLY A 272 -21.87 -10.09 6.72
N GLU A 273 -22.73 -10.38 7.70
CA GLU A 273 -23.47 -9.37 8.47
C GLU A 273 -22.70 -8.90 9.71
N ASN A 274 -21.92 -9.79 10.34
CA ASN A 274 -21.21 -9.53 11.61
C ASN A 274 -19.69 -9.80 11.53
N GLU A 275 -19.22 -10.36 10.43
CA GLU A 275 -17.84 -10.78 10.22
C GLU A 275 -17.31 -10.28 8.89
N PHE A 276 -16.10 -9.75 8.91
CA PHE A 276 -15.37 -9.33 7.72
C PHE A 276 -13.89 -9.62 7.89
N LEU A 277 -13.21 -9.90 6.79
CA LEU A 277 -11.76 -10.05 6.74
C LEU A 277 -11.09 -8.71 7.06
N ILE A 278 -10.08 -8.71 7.92
CA ILE A 278 -9.31 -7.52 8.34
C ILE A 278 -7.82 -7.61 7.98
N GLY A 279 -7.31 -8.80 7.68
CA GLY A 279 -5.93 -8.96 7.25
C GLY A 279 -5.58 -10.39 6.84
N ILE A 280 -4.40 -10.54 6.23
CA ILE A 280 -3.76 -11.83 5.97
C ILE A 280 -2.32 -11.82 6.46
N GLU A 281 -1.80 -12.99 6.78
CA GLU A 281 -0.38 -13.24 7.01
C GLU A 281 0.02 -14.58 6.41
N GLY A 282 1.31 -14.85 6.33
CA GLY A 282 1.79 -16.16 5.91
C GLY A 282 3.27 -16.18 5.59
N TYR A 283 3.66 -17.18 4.81
CA TYR A 283 5.04 -17.39 4.37
C TYR A 283 5.12 -17.70 2.88
N TYR A 284 6.23 -17.35 2.23
CA TYR A 284 6.52 -17.72 0.84
C TYR A 284 7.99 -18.11 0.62
N SER A 285 8.22 -19.03 -0.31
CA SER A 285 9.56 -19.56 -0.62
C SER A 285 9.61 -20.20 -2.02
N PRO A 286 10.78 -20.35 -2.66
CA PRO A 286 10.95 -21.10 -3.91
C PRO A 286 10.49 -22.56 -3.81
N VAL A 287 9.77 -23.08 -4.83
CA VAL A 287 9.53 -24.54 -4.99
C VAL A 287 10.41 -25.07 -6.12
N ASP A 288 11.14 -26.17 -5.88
CA ASP A 288 11.95 -26.82 -6.92
C ASP A 288 11.10 -27.27 -8.12
N ASN A 289 9.96 -27.92 -7.84
CA ASN A 289 9.03 -28.37 -8.89
C ASN A 289 8.20 -27.23 -9.53
N ASN A 290 8.40 -25.98 -9.10
CA ASN A 290 7.88 -24.76 -9.72
C ASN A 290 9.02 -23.96 -10.40
N GLY A 291 10.08 -24.64 -10.85
CA GLY A 291 11.23 -24.01 -11.50
C GLY A 291 12.08 -23.13 -10.58
N GLY A 292 12.07 -23.39 -9.27
CA GLY A 292 12.73 -22.55 -8.27
C GLY A 292 12.05 -21.19 -8.07
N HIS A 293 10.78 -21.04 -8.46
CA HIS A 293 10.05 -19.78 -8.27
C HIS A 293 9.31 -19.72 -6.93
N ASP A 294 9.38 -18.54 -6.30
CA ASP A 294 8.65 -18.21 -5.08
C ASP A 294 7.14 -18.49 -5.20
N THR A 295 6.59 -19.01 -4.11
CA THR A 295 5.21 -19.49 -4.02
C THR A 295 4.75 -19.40 -2.58
N ILE A 296 3.48 -19.06 -2.37
CA ILE A 296 2.90 -19.01 -1.02
C ILE A 296 2.99 -20.43 -0.41
N ARG A 297 3.63 -20.50 0.75
CA ARG A 297 3.89 -21.72 1.53
C ARG A 297 2.85 -21.93 2.61
N GLN A 298 2.50 -20.84 3.26
CA GLN A 298 1.48 -20.78 4.31
C GLN A 298 0.66 -19.51 4.16
N ILE A 299 -0.63 -19.58 4.52
CA ILE A 299 -1.49 -18.40 4.65
C ILE A 299 -2.47 -18.56 5.82
N ALA A 300 -2.67 -17.48 6.58
CA ALA A 300 -3.74 -17.32 7.56
C ALA A 300 -4.53 -16.04 7.28
N PHE A 301 -5.80 -16.05 7.68
CA PHE A 301 -6.74 -14.96 7.48
C PHE A 301 -7.28 -14.48 8.82
N TYR A 302 -7.24 -13.18 9.06
CA TYR A 302 -7.85 -12.55 10.22
C TYR A 302 -9.20 -11.96 9.83
N THR A 303 -10.19 -12.16 10.70
CA THR A 303 -11.51 -11.50 10.63
C THR A 303 -11.73 -10.63 11.87
N SER A 304 -12.79 -9.83 11.85
CA SER A 304 -13.28 -9.10 13.02
C SER A 304 -13.67 -10.01 14.21
N LYS A 305 -13.84 -11.33 14.00
CA LYS A 305 -14.18 -12.31 15.05
C LYS A 305 -13.03 -13.24 15.45
N GLY A 306 -11.98 -13.40 14.63
CA GLY A 306 -10.90 -14.35 14.95
C GLY A 306 -9.88 -14.59 13.84
N LYS A 307 -9.30 -15.79 13.83
CA LYS A 307 -8.25 -16.22 12.89
C LYS A 307 -8.61 -17.57 12.26
N TYR A 308 -8.42 -17.68 10.95
CA TYR A 308 -8.55 -18.90 10.17
C TYR A 308 -7.20 -19.34 9.63
N GLY A 309 -6.87 -20.62 9.81
CA GLY A 309 -5.55 -21.17 9.51
C GLY A 309 -4.63 -21.20 10.74
N PRO A 310 -3.29 -21.29 10.54
CA PRO A 310 -2.61 -21.29 9.25
C PRO A 310 -2.94 -22.50 8.37
N TYR A 311 -2.90 -22.28 7.06
CA TYR A 311 -3.05 -23.28 6.02
C TYR A 311 -1.73 -23.39 5.27
N GLY A 312 -1.19 -24.60 5.10
CA GLY A 312 0.14 -24.84 4.54
C GLY A 312 1.27 -24.83 5.58
N THR A 313 2.51 -24.80 5.11
CA THR A 313 3.72 -25.05 5.93
C THR A 313 4.54 -23.78 6.08
N GLU A 314 4.96 -23.45 7.31
CA GLU A 314 5.80 -22.28 7.62
C GLU A 314 7.22 -22.44 7.05
N ILE A 315 7.46 -21.89 5.85
CA ILE A 315 8.73 -22.02 5.12
C ILE A 315 9.03 -20.69 4.40
N GLY A 316 10.23 -20.14 4.62
CA GLY A 316 10.76 -19.00 3.89
C GLY A 316 10.43 -17.65 4.52
N ASN A 317 10.06 -16.67 3.70
CA ASN A 317 9.88 -15.28 4.10
C ASN A 317 8.47 -15.03 4.64
N TYR A 318 8.36 -14.48 5.84
CA TYR A 318 7.10 -14.02 6.42
C TYR A 318 6.51 -12.83 5.64
N PHE A 319 5.19 -12.72 5.62
CA PHE A 319 4.46 -11.55 5.17
C PHE A 319 3.21 -11.29 6.02
N SER A 320 2.76 -10.03 6.07
CA SER A 320 1.49 -9.63 6.68
C SER A 320 0.93 -8.39 6.00
N SER A 321 -0.39 -8.25 5.97
CA SER A 321 -1.08 -7.02 5.52
C SER A 321 -1.18 -5.93 6.60
N SER A 322 -0.71 -6.22 7.82
CA SER A 322 -0.72 -5.37 9.02
C SER A 322 -2.09 -4.94 9.56
N ALA A 323 -2.12 -4.68 10.87
CA ALA A 323 -3.34 -4.40 11.63
C ALA A 323 -3.79 -2.94 11.50
N ALA A 324 -4.28 -2.56 10.33
CA ALA A 324 -4.95 -1.28 10.13
C ALA A 324 -6.47 -1.40 10.31
N ARG A 325 -7.12 -0.31 10.75
CA ARG A 325 -8.59 -0.25 10.87
C ARG A 325 -9.25 -0.20 9.49
N GLY A 326 -9.55 -1.36 8.95
CA GLY A 326 -10.27 -1.54 7.69
C GLY A 326 -10.72 -2.98 7.50
N LYS A 327 -11.35 -3.25 6.37
CA LYS A 327 -11.73 -4.58 5.90
C LYS A 327 -11.12 -4.86 4.52
N ILE A 328 -10.81 -6.13 4.26
CA ILE A 328 -10.46 -6.62 2.92
C ILE A 328 -11.73 -6.64 2.07
N VAL A 329 -11.67 -6.02 0.89
CA VAL A 329 -12.78 -5.93 -0.09
C VAL A 329 -12.45 -6.58 -1.43
N GLY A 330 -11.24 -7.13 -1.59
CA GLY A 330 -10.81 -7.79 -2.82
C GLY A 330 -9.40 -8.34 -2.70
N PHE A 331 -9.02 -9.18 -3.66
CA PHE A 331 -7.67 -9.77 -3.75
C PHE A 331 -7.06 -9.51 -5.12
N HIS A 332 -5.73 -9.41 -5.14
CA HIS A 332 -4.91 -9.35 -6.35
C HIS A 332 -3.64 -10.18 -6.14
N GLY A 333 -2.90 -10.49 -7.20
CA GLY A 333 -1.71 -11.32 -7.05
C GLY A 333 -1.12 -11.83 -8.35
N LYS A 334 -0.39 -12.94 -8.24
CA LYS A 334 0.22 -13.65 -9.36
C LYS A 334 0.08 -15.16 -9.17
N SER A 335 -0.24 -15.89 -10.23
CA SER A 335 -0.36 -17.35 -10.17
C SER A 335 0.04 -18.03 -11.48
N GLY A 336 0.45 -19.28 -11.36
CA GLY A 336 0.74 -20.21 -12.45
C GLY A 336 0.20 -21.58 -12.09
N VAL A 337 1.09 -22.58 -12.01
CA VAL A 337 0.75 -23.90 -11.43
C VAL A 337 0.34 -23.77 -9.95
N TYR A 338 0.98 -22.83 -9.24
CA TYR A 338 0.74 -22.50 -7.84
C TYR A 338 0.35 -21.03 -7.65
N LEU A 339 -0.03 -20.65 -6.42
CA LEU A 339 -0.20 -19.25 -6.01
C LEU A 339 1.18 -18.62 -5.78
N ASN A 340 1.67 -17.83 -6.73
CA ASN A 340 3.02 -17.24 -6.66
C ASN A 340 3.10 -16.07 -5.70
N ALA A 341 2.12 -15.16 -5.77
CA ALA A 341 2.02 -13.99 -4.91
C ALA A 341 0.56 -13.61 -4.64
N ILE A 342 0.28 -13.03 -3.47
CA ILE A 342 -1.05 -12.57 -3.06
C ILE A 342 -0.99 -11.21 -2.37
N GLY A 343 -1.98 -10.37 -2.64
CA GLY A 343 -2.21 -9.06 -2.03
C GLY A 343 -3.70 -8.81 -1.83
N VAL A 344 -4.02 -7.76 -1.08
CA VAL A 344 -5.38 -7.44 -0.63
C VAL A 344 -5.74 -5.98 -0.88
N HIS A 345 -6.97 -5.74 -1.28
CA HIS A 345 -7.56 -4.40 -1.38
C HIS A 345 -8.25 -4.06 -0.05
N MET A 346 -7.81 -2.99 0.63
CA MET A 346 -8.31 -2.57 1.95
C MET A 346 -9.23 -1.35 1.87
N GLU A 347 -10.49 -1.50 2.29
CA GLU A 347 -11.42 -0.40 2.58
C GLU A 347 -11.26 -0.01 4.06
N TYR A 348 -10.81 1.22 4.35
CA TYR A 348 -10.58 1.70 5.71
C TYR A 348 -11.85 2.32 6.30
N PHE A 349 -12.00 2.21 7.62
CA PHE A 349 -13.09 2.83 8.38
C PHE A 349 -12.79 4.30 8.71
#